data_AF-A0A3N2Q1Q6-F1
#
_entry.id   AF-A0A3N2Q1Q6-F1
#
_cell.length_a   1.000
_cell.length_b   1.000
_cell.length_c   1.000
_cell.angle_alpha   90.00
_cell.angle_beta   90.00
_cell.angle_gamma   90.00
#
_symmetry.space_group_name_H-M   'P 1'
#
loop_
_entity.id
_entity.type
_entity.pdbx_description
1 polymer ?
#
loop_
_entity_poly.entity_id
_entity_poly.type
_entity_poly.pdbx_seq_one_letter_code
_entity_poly.pdbx_strand_id
1 'polypeptide(L)'
;MLHEFSDVSAAALFLVAKMGPMPRSVRDFSNVYAHLLSSKSSFFRPKQPLPPPDLRLSYQHEDEYLAFQNRLLAIEPRILYAVSFDTHVSLPHSLAITYLQTMDFAGQPKGAIGRRVVAYLNTALLSPQMLYLTHQPHALATAAIYNAAKDLGAKMPECPWWEVFDVDREELGFLVVGMRSLDGWVKRQKEAVPGIFDDGMVSRSRMENETKKRGIYIGNGKGNAVDEEDEVMRQMDAKSTPAR
;
A
#
# COMPACT_ATOMS: atom_id res chain seq x y z
N MET A 1 6.45 7.03 -19.35
CA MET A 1 6.88 7.48 -18.01
C MET A 1 7.10 6.22 -17.19
N LEU A 2 8.35 5.76 -17.01
CA LEU A 2 8.64 4.41 -16.48
C LEU A 2 8.60 4.30 -14.94
N HIS A 3 8.28 5.40 -14.24
CA HIS A 3 8.44 5.56 -12.78
C HIS A 3 7.18 6.11 -12.09
N GLU A 4 6.00 5.65 -12.49
CA GLU A 4 4.72 6.36 -12.24
C GLU A 4 4.32 6.53 -10.77
N PHE A 5 4.77 5.64 -9.87
CA PHE A 5 4.50 5.76 -8.43
C PHE A 5 5.76 5.89 -7.56
N SER A 6 6.93 5.58 -8.12
CA SER A 6 8.18 5.60 -7.35
C SER A 6 8.58 7.01 -6.96
N ASP A 7 8.36 8.00 -7.83
CA ASP A 7 8.70 9.40 -7.53
C ASP A 7 7.78 9.97 -6.44
N VAL A 8 6.48 9.63 -6.46
CA VAL A 8 5.52 10.02 -5.42
C VAL A 8 5.83 9.32 -4.09
N SER A 9 6.15 8.03 -4.14
CA SER A 9 6.59 7.26 -2.96
C SER A 9 7.88 7.85 -2.36
N ALA A 10 8.85 8.21 -3.20
CA ALA A 10 10.10 8.83 -2.75
C ALA A 10 9.84 10.18 -2.09
N ALA A 11 9.01 11.02 -2.72
CA ALA A 11 8.65 12.32 -2.17
C ALA A 11 7.87 12.21 -0.85
N ALA A 12 6.95 11.25 -0.73
CA ALA A 12 6.19 11.01 0.50
C ALA A 12 7.12 10.55 1.66
N LEU A 13 8.01 9.58 1.40
CA LEU A 13 8.99 9.15 2.40
C LEU A 13 9.98 10.26 2.76
N PHE A 14 10.43 11.05 1.78
CA PHE A 14 11.30 12.20 2.01
C PHE A 14 10.63 13.23 2.91
N LEU A 15 9.37 13.55 2.66
CA LEU A 15 8.60 14.51 3.46
C LEU A 15 8.50 14.05 4.92
N VAL A 16 8.13 12.78 5.14
CA VAL A 16 8.05 12.21 6.50
C VAL A 16 9.42 12.18 7.18
N ALA A 17 10.48 11.77 6.46
CA ALA A 17 11.83 11.73 7.04
C ALA A 17 12.33 13.13 7.39
N LYS A 18 12.12 14.11 6.52
CA LYS A 18 12.51 15.52 6.70
C LYS A 18 11.88 16.14 7.95
N MET A 19 10.62 15.82 8.24
CA MET A 19 9.89 16.31 9.41
C MET A 19 10.10 15.44 10.66
N GLY A 20 10.62 14.22 10.48
CA GLY A 20 10.79 13.23 11.53
C GLY A 20 12.05 13.41 12.36
N PRO A 21 12.26 12.53 13.36
CA PRO A 21 13.42 12.60 14.27
C PRO A 21 14.75 12.23 13.60
N MET A 22 14.72 11.62 12.40
CA MET A 22 15.91 11.18 11.68
C MET A 22 15.86 11.64 10.21
N PRO A 23 16.16 12.93 9.94
CA PRO A 23 16.17 13.46 8.58
C PRO A 23 17.24 12.77 7.72
N ARG A 24 16.92 12.58 6.44
CA ARG A 24 17.79 11.93 5.44
C ARG A 24 17.97 12.82 4.23
N SER A 25 19.14 12.74 3.60
CA SER A 25 19.47 13.57 2.44
C SER A 25 18.73 13.09 1.20
N VAL A 26 18.46 14.00 0.24
CA VAL A 26 17.88 13.62 -1.06
C VAL A 26 18.75 12.59 -1.77
N ARG A 27 20.08 12.65 -1.60
CA ARG A 27 21.03 11.68 -2.18
C ARG A 27 20.87 10.28 -1.60
N ASP A 28 20.59 10.14 -0.30
CA ASP A 28 20.31 8.84 0.30
C ASP A 28 19.07 8.20 -0.33
N PHE A 29 18.00 8.98 -0.48
CA PHE A 29 16.79 8.52 -1.17
C PHE A 29 17.08 8.15 -2.63
N SER A 30 17.82 8.98 -3.34
CA SER A 30 18.21 8.74 -4.74
C SER A 30 18.93 7.40 -4.88
N ASN A 31 19.95 7.14 -4.06
CA ASN A 31 20.72 5.89 -4.08
C ASN A 31 19.86 4.67 -3.78
N VAL A 32 18.98 4.77 -2.77
CA VAL A 32 18.05 3.68 -2.42
C VAL A 32 17.11 3.42 -3.59
N TYR A 33 16.42 4.43 -4.10
CA TYR A 33 15.47 4.26 -5.21
C TYR A 33 16.15 3.79 -6.49
N ALA A 34 17.37 4.21 -6.78
CA ALA A 34 18.16 3.68 -7.89
C ALA A 34 18.43 2.18 -7.73
N HIS A 35 18.77 1.74 -6.51
CA HIS A 35 18.93 0.33 -6.21
C HIS A 35 17.61 -0.44 -6.31
N LEU A 36 16.51 0.10 -5.74
CA LEU A 36 15.20 -0.55 -5.74
C LEU A 36 14.62 -0.70 -7.16
N LEU A 37 14.85 0.29 -8.01
CA LEU A 37 14.38 0.32 -9.40
C LEU A 37 15.33 -0.40 -10.37
N SER A 38 16.52 -0.78 -9.92
CA SER A 38 17.46 -1.55 -10.73
C SER A 38 16.93 -2.95 -11.00
N SER A 39 17.23 -3.50 -12.18
CA SER A 39 16.93 -4.90 -12.54
C SER A 39 17.62 -5.93 -11.62
N LYS A 40 18.59 -5.50 -10.81
CA LYS A 40 19.29 -6.30 -9.81
C LYS A 40 18.59 -6.33 -8.45
N SER A 41 17.53 -5.54 -8.26
CA SER A 41 16.81 -5.45 -7.00
C SER A 41 16.04 -6.74 -6.68
N SER A 42 15.96 -7.07 -5.40
CA SER A 42 15.04 -8.10 -4.87
C SER A 42 13.58 -7.78 -5.18
N PHE A 43 13.23 -6.50 -5.42
CA PHE A 43 11.88 -6.09 -5.81
C PHE A 43 11.42 -6.68 -7.15
N PHE A 44 12.34 -6.86 -8.11
CA PHE A 44 12.02 -7.38 -9.44
C PHE A 44 12.47 -8.82 -9.66
N ARG A 45 13.33 -9.37 -8.78
CA ARG A 45 13.82 -10.76 -8.85
C ARG A 45 13.74 -11.46 -7.49
N PRO A 46 12.53 -11.79 -7.00
CA PRO A 46 12.38 -12.42 -5.70
C PRO A 46 12.98 -13.85 -5.61
N LYS A 47 13.24 -14.50 -6.75
CA LYS A 47 13.64 -15.92 -6.84
C LYS A 47 15.14 -16.16 -7.14
N GLN A 48 15.96 -15.11 -7.30
CA GLN A 48 17.40 -15.28 -7.55
C GLN A 48 18.22 -15.05 -6.26
N PRO A 49 19.23 -15.88 -5.96
CA PRO A 49 20.18 -15.59 -4.88
C PRO A 49 20.88 -14.28 -5.20
N LEU A 50 20.77 -13.29 -4.29
CA LEU A 50 21.44 -12.01 -4.50
C LEU A 50 22.96 -12.20 -4.38
N PRO A 51 23.77 -11.72 -5.34
CA PRO A 51 25.18 -11.45 -5.05
C PRO A 51 25.27 -10.41 -3.90
N PRO A 52 26.35 -10.41 -3.11
CA PRO A 52 26.52 -9.44 -2.04
C PRO A 52 26.33 -8.01 -2.58
N PRO A 53 25.64 -7.12 -1.83
CA PRO A 53 25.33 -5.78 -2.31
C PRO A 53 26.64 -5.02 -2.54
N ASP A 54 27.08 -4.95 -3.79
CA ASP A 54 28.20 -4.12 -4.16
C ASP A 54 27.71 -2.68 -4.23
N LEU A 55 27.75 -2.01 -3.07
CA LEU A 55 27.34 -0.61 -2.88
C LEU A 55 28.08 0.34 -3.83
N ARG A 56 29.24 -0.06 -4.36
CA ARG A 56 30.02 0.72 -5.34
C ARG A 56 29.34 0.81 -6.71
N LEU A 57 28.48 -0.14 -7.06
CA LEU A 57 27.72 -0.15 -8.32
C LEU A 57 26.40 0.64 -8.24
N SER A 58 26.06 1.16 -7.06
CA SER A 58 24.89 2.01 -6.84
C SER A 58 25.23 3.51 -6.90
N TYR A 59 26.47 3.84 -7.31
CA TYR A 59 26.88 5.22 -7.51
C TYR A 59 26.14 5.77 -8.73
N GLN A 60 25.15 6.63 -8.49
CA GLN A 60 24.43 7.29 -9.56
C GLN A 60 25.31 8.36 -10.20
N HIS A 61 25.18 8.51 -11.52
CA HIS A 61 25.78 9.63 -12.22
C HIS A 61 25.14 10.94 -11.72
N GLU A 62 25.91 12.02 -11.69
CA GLU A 62 25.43 13.30 -11.14
C GLU A 62 24.19 13.82 -11.91
N ASP A 63 24.12 13.58 -13.22
CA ASP A 63 22.96 13.94 -14.05
C ASP A 63 21.68 13.19 -13.62
N GLU A 64 21.79 11.91 -13.27
CA GLU A 64 20.65 11.10 -12.82
C GLU A 64 20.16 11.58 -11.44
N TYR A 65 21.10 11.93 -10.57
CA TYR A 65 20.80 12.51 -9.26
C TYR A 65 20.09 13.85 -9.40
N LEU A 66 20.59 14.77 -10.25
CA LEU A 66 19.96 16.05 -10.49
C LEU A 66 18.55 15.90 -11.09
N ALA A 67 18.38 14.96 -12.01
CA ALA A 67 17.06 14.64 -12.55
C ALA A 67 16.10 14.10 -11.48
N PHE A 68 16.56 13.21 -10.60
CA PHE A 68 15.77 12.69 -9.48
C PHE A 68 15.40 13.81 -8.50
N GLN A 69 16.36 14.64 -8.11
CA GLN A 69 16.15 15.77 -7.22
C GLN A 69 15.10 16.73 -7.77
N ASN A 70 15.18 17.09 -9.06
CA ASN A 70 14.20 17.97 -9.70
C ASN A 70 12.77 17.39 -9.67
N ARG A 71 12.61 16.07 -9.92
CA ARG A 71 11.30 15.42 -9.84
C ARG A 71 10.77 15.39 -8.40
N LEU A 72 11.61 15.05 -7.44
CA LEU A 72 11.26 14.98 -6.03
C LEU A 72 10.81 16.35 -5.49
N LEU A 73 11.58 17.41 -5.77
CA LEU A 73 11.26 18.78 -5.37
C LEU A 73 10.03 19.35 -6.09
N ALA A 74 9.68 18.84 -7.27
CA ALA A 74 8.44 19.20 -7.95
C ALA A 74 7.18 18.54 -7.34
N ILE A 75 7.32 17.35 -6.74
CA ILE A 75 6.20 16.59 -6.15
C ILE A 75 5.98 16.97 -4.68
N GLU A 76 7.04 17.20 -3.90
CA GLU A 76 6.96 17.57 -2.48
C GLU A 76 5.91 18.67 -2.19
N PRO A 77 5.93 19.85 -2.86
CA PRO A 77 4.95 20.90 -2.59
C PRO A 77 3.52 20.51 -2.99
N ARG A 78 3.34 19.59 -3.95
CA ARG A 78 2.02 19.10 -4.34
C ARG A 78 1.42 18.19 -3.27
N ILE A 79 2.24 17.35 -2.65
CA ILE A 79 1.82 16.53 -1.50
C ILE A 79 1.42 17.45 -0.35
N LEU A 80 2.27 18.42 -0.01
CA LEU A 80 1.99 19.40 1.04
C LEU A 80 0.68 20.17 0.78
N TYR A 81 0.48 20.65 -0.43
CA TYR A 81 -0.77 21.33 -0.81
C TYR A 81 -1.98 20.40 -0.67
N ALA A 82 -1.88 19.13 -1.11
CA ALA A 82 -2.97 18.16 -1.02
C ALA A 82 -3.39 17.86 0.43
N VAL A 83 -2.45 17.87 1.37
CA VAL A 83 -2.73 17.70 2.81
C VAL A 83 -2.93 19.04 3.53
N SER A 84 -3.13 20.14 2.81
CA SER A 84 -3.29 21.49 3.38
C SER A 84 -2.17 21.90 4.34
N PHE A 85 -0.95 21.42 4.08
CA PHE A 85 0.24 21.58 4.91
C PHE A 85 0.13 20.99 6.33
N ASP A 86 -0.92 20.20 6.61
CA ASP A 86 -1.01 19.42 7.83
C ASP A 86 -0.33 18.06 7.63
N THR A 87 0.86 17.94 8.19
CA THR A 87 1.66 16.70 8.15
C THR A 87 1.59 15.91 9.45
N HIS A 88 0.82 16.39 10.43
CA HIS A 88 0.71 15.72 11.72
C HIS A 88 -0.23 14.51 11.61
N VAL A 89 0.29 13.33 11.95
CA VAL A 89 -0.49 12.08 11.94
C VAL A 89 -0.35 11.39 13.30
N SER A 90 -1.48 11.18 13.96
CA SER A 90 -1.55 10.36 15.18
C SER A 90 -1.65 8.89 14.81
N LEU A 91 -0.60 8.11 15.09
CA LEU A 91 -0.58 6.67 14.82
C LEU A 91 -1.07 5.86 16.03
N PRO A 92 -1.79 4.74 15.82
CA PRO A 92 -2.36 3.92 16.89
C PRO A 92 -1.33 3.09 17.67
N HIS A 93 -0.08 2.99 17.19
CA HIS A 93 0.92 2.06 17.72
C HIS A 93 1.31 2.35 19.17
N SER A 94 1.53 3.63 19.52
CA SER A 94 1.86 4.01 20.90
C SER A 94 0.69 3.74 21.84
N LEU A 95 -0.52 4.12 21.44
CA LEU A 95 -1.76 3.84 22.18
C LEU A 95 -1.95 2.34 22.41
N ALA A 96 -1.73 1.52 21.38
CA ALA A 96 -1.86 0.07 21.50
C ALA A 96 -0.90 -0.52 22.55
N ILE A 97 0.33 -0.02 22.63
CA ILE A 97 1.28 -0.44 23.68
C ILE A 97 0.80 -0.01 25.06
N THR A 98 0.31 1.23 25.21
CA THR A 98 -0.24 1.72 26.48
C THR A 98 -1.45 0.88 26.91
N TYR A 99 -2.39 0.59 26.01
CA TYR A 99 -3.57 -0.22 26.29
C TYR A 99 -3.19 -1.65 26.69
N LEU A 100 -2.25 -2.28 25.97
CA LEU A 100 -1.69 -3.59 26.35
C LEU A 100 -1.08 -3.59 27.76
N GLN A 101 -0.40 -2.51 28.15
CA GLN A 101 0.16 -2.36 29.50
C GLN A 101 -0.93 -2.17 30.56
N THR A 102 -1.99 -1.42 30.26
CA THR A 102 -3.10 -1.18 31.21
C THR A 102 -3.95 -2.43 31.45
N MET A 103 -4.13 -3.28 30.44
CA MET A 103 -4.98 -4.47 30.55
C MET A 103 -4.27 -5.68 31.16
N ASP A 104 -2.94 -5.64 31.29
CA ASP A 104 -2.05 -6.71 31.76
C ASP A 104 -2.55 -8.11 31.37
N PHE A 105 -2.66 -8.38 30.06
CA PHE A 105 -3.22 -9.61 29.50
C PHE A 105 -2.69 -10.86 30.22
N ALA A 106 -3.52 -11.38 31.15
CA ALA A 106 -3.14 -12.40 32.10
C ALA A 106 -2.77 -13.70 31.37
N GLY A 107 -1.45 -13.94 31.24
CA GLY A 107 -0.90 -15.22 30.82
C GLY A 107 -0.28 -15.28 29.41
N GLN A 108 -0.22 -14.19 28.64
CA GLN A 108 0.50 -14.19 27.37
C GLN A 108 1.85 -13.45 27.45
N PRO A 109 2.92 -13.95 26.79
CA PRO A 109 4.18 -13.22 26.72
C PRO A 109 3.97 -11.85 26.07
N LYS A 110 4.35 -10.77 26.76
CA LYS A 110 4.17 -9.36 26.30
C LYS A 110 4.71 -9.15 24.88
N GLY A 111 5.84 -9.78 24.55
CA GLY A 111 6.44 -9.71 23.21
C GLY A 111 5.68 -10.48 22.12
N ALA A 112 4.90 -11.51 22.44
CA ALA A 112 4.10 -12.24 21.46
C ALA A 112 2.85 -11.45 21.07
N ILE A 113 2.09 -10.97 22.06
CA ILE A 113 0.90 -10.16 21.83
C ILE A 113 1.23 -8.82 21.18
N GLY A 114 2.26 -8.11 21.65
CA GLY A 114 2.69 -6.85 21.07
C GLY A 114 3.06 -6.97 19.59
N ARG A 115 3.82 -8.01 19.21
CA ARG A 115 4.17 -8.27 17.79
C ARG A 115 2.93 -8.55 16.95
N ARG A 116 1.96 -9.30 17.48
CA ARG A 116 0.72 -9.60 16.75
C ARG A 116 -0.15 -8.37 16.56
N VAL A 117 -0.25 -7.50 17.58
CA VAL A 117 -0.96 -6.22 17.50
C VAL A 117 -0.34 -5.30 16.44
N VAL A 118 1.00 -5.13 16.48
CA VAL A 118 1.72 -4.32 15.48
C VAL A 118 1.52 -4.88 14.07
N ALA A 119 1.50 -6.22 13.93
CA ALA A 119 1.22 -6.85 12.64
C ALA A 119 -0.17 -6.47 12.11
N TYR A 120 -1.22 -6.47 12.94
CA TYR A 120 -2.55 -6.02 12.55
C TYR A 120 -2.58 -4.54 12.15
N LEU A 121 -1.97 -3.66 12.94
CA LEU A 121 -1.90 -2.22 12.64
C LEU A 121 -1.18 -1.94 11.31
N ASN A 122 -0.03 -2.57 11.09
CA ASN A 122 0.73 -2.40 9.84
C ASN A 122 -0.02 -2.97 8.63
N THR A 123 -0.71 -4.09 8.81
CA THR A 123 -1.48 -4.73 7.74
C THR A 123 -2.72 -3.90 7.40
N ALA A 124 -3.33 -3.23 8.38
CA ALA A 124 -4.49 -2.37 8.17
C ALA A 124 -4.20 -1.15 7.27
N LEU A 125 -2.95 -0.67 7.20
CA LEU A 125 -2.53 0.37 6.23
C LEU A 125 -2.67 -0.07 4.76
N LEU A 126 -2.65 -1.39 4.52
CA LEU A 126 -2.81 -1.98 3.19
C LEU A 126 -4.28 -2.35 2.88
N SER A 127 -5.19 -2.13 3.83
CA SER A 127 -6.60 -2.51 3.65
C SER A 127 -7.29 -1.61 2.62
N PRO A 128 -8.00 -2.18 1.63
CA PRO A 128 -8.76 -1.39 0.66
C PRO A 128 -9.90 -0.58 1.29
N GLN A 129 -10.28 -0.89 2.54
CA GLN A 129 -11.30 -0.18 3.29
C GLN A 129 -10.78 1.12 3.92
N MET A 130 -9.49 1.44 3.76
CA MET A 130 -8.88 2.69 4.23
C MET A 130 -9.18 2.97 5.72
N LEU A 131 -8.96 1.97 6.57
CA LEU A 131 -9.34 2.03 8.00
C LEU A 131 -8.70 3.22 8.73
N TYR A 132 -7.46 3.57 8.37
CA TYR A 132 -6.75 4.73 8.94
C TYR A 132 -7.33 6.10 8.54
N LEU A 133 -8.14 6.17 7.49
CA LEU A 133 -8.80 7.40 7.05
C LEU A 133 -10.23 7.54 7.56
N THR A 134 -10.79 6.47 8.12
CA THR A 134 -12.20 6.40 8.51
C THR A 134 -12.41 6.27 10.01
N HIS A 135 -11.39 5.86 10.77
CA HIS A 135 -11.51 5.58 12.20
C HIS A 135 -10.39 6.24 12.99
N GLN A 136 -10.69 6.53 14.26
CA GLN A 136 -9.74 7.16 15.16
C GLN A 136 -8.64 6.18 15.62
N PRO A 137 -7.44 6.68 15.96
CA PRO A 137 -6.32 5.83 16.37
C PRO A 137 -6.62 4.94 17.59
N HIS A 138 -7.42 5.42 18.54
CA HIS A 138 -7.79 4.62 19.72
C HIS A 138 -8.61 3.39 19.34
N ALA A 139 -9.58 3.54 18.43
CA ALA A 139 -10.43 2.45 17.95
C ALA A 139 -9.62 1.40 17.17
N LEU A 140 -8.69 1.85 16.32
CA LEU A 140 -7.76 0.98 15.59
C LEU A 140 -6.87 0.18 16.55
N ALA A 141 -6.34 0.82 17.60
CA ALA A 141 -5.54 0.15 18.63
C ALA A 141 -6.35 -0.94 19.35
N THR A 142 -7.55 -0.60 19.81
CA THR A 142 -8.46 -1.53 20.51
C THR A 142 -8.84 -2.73 19.64
N ALA A 143 -9.18 -2.51 18.36
CA ALA A 143 -9.51 -3.59 17.43
C ALA A 143 -8.32 -4.51 17.13
N ALA A 144 -7.11 -3.95 16.98
CA ALA A 144 -5.89 -4.73 16.79
C ALA A 144 -5.56 -5.60 18.02
N ILE A 145 -5.76 -5.07 19.22
CA ILE A 145 -5.61 -5.80 20.48
C ILE A 145 -6.63 -6.94 20.57
N TYR A 146 -7.90 -6.67 20.27
CA TYR A 146 -8.95 -7.68 20.26
C TYR A 146 -8.61 -8.83 19.33
N ASN A 147 -8.20 -8.52 18.09
CA ASN A 147 -7.81 -9.51 17.10
C ASN A 147 -6.58 -10.33 17.53
N ALA A 148 -5.56 -9.68 18.08
CA ALA A 148 -4.36 -10.35 18.56
C ALA A 148 -4.64 -11.26 19.76
N ALA A 149 -5.49 -10.81 20.70
CA ALA A 149 -5.91 -11.59 21.86
C ALA A 149 -6.69 -12.85 21.44
N LYS A 150 -7.60 -12.72 20.46
CA LYS A 150 -8.33 -13.86 19.89
C LYS A 150 -7.38 -14.88 19.23
N ASP A 151 -6.42 -14.42 18.43
CA ASP A 151 -5.50 -15.31 17.72
C ASP A 151 -4.56 -16.08 18.67
N LEU A 152 -4.14 -15.45 19.77
CA LEU A 152 -3.23 -16.04 20.75
C LEU A 152 -3.97 -16.79 21.87
N GLY A 153 -5.30 -16.82 21.86
CA GLY A 153 -6.09 -17.45 22.93
C GLY A 153 -5.89 -16.77 24.29
N ALA A 154 -5.66 -15.45 24.31
CA ALA A 154 -5.54 -14.70 25.55
C ALA A 154 -6.90 -14.67 26.28
N LYS A 155 -6.88 -14.81 27.61
CA LYS A 155 -8.07 -14.60 28.44
C LYS A 155 -8.41 -13.11 28.41
N MET A 156 -9.51 -12.76 27.75
CA MET A 156 -10.06 -11.40 27.78
C MET A 156 -11.10 -11.27 28.90
N PRO A 157 -11.30 -10.07 29.43
CA PRO A 157 -12.42 -9.80 30.33
C PRO A 157 -13.75 -10.21 29.70
N GLU A 158 -14.68 -10.73 30.51
CA GLU A 158 -16.04 -11.08 30.07
C GLU A 158 -16.92 -9.85 29.84
N CYS A 159 -16.54 -8.71 30.43
CA CYS A 159 -17.20 -7.42 30.23
C CYS A 159 -16.76 -6.76 28.89
N PRO A 160 -17.53 -5.78 28.38
CA PRO A 160 -17.18 -5.01 27.18
C PRO A 160 -16.02 -4.04 27.46
N TRP A 161 -14.82 -4.59 27.69
CA TRP A 161 -13.63 -3.84 28.08
C TRP A 161 -13.21 -2.75 27.09
N TRP A 162 -13.63 -2.87 25.83
CA TRP A 162 -13.38 -1.88 24.78
C TRP A 162 -14.07 -0.54 25.04
N GLU A 163 -15.17 -0.52 25.82
CA GLU A 163 -15.86 0.71 26.20
C GLU A 163 -14.98 1.64 27.07
N VAL A 164 -14.02 1.07 27.82
CA VAL A 164 -13.04 1.85 28.61
C VAL A 164 -12.12 2.69 27.71
N PHE A 165 -12.00 2.29 26.45
CA PHE A 165 -11.21 3.01 25.45
C PHE A 165 -12.09 3.85 24.52
N ASP A 166 -13.35 4.15 24.88
CA ASP A 166 -14.29 4.93 24.06
C ASP A 166 -14.52 4.33 22.67
N VAL A 167 -14.69 3.00 22.61
CA VAL A 167 -15.03 2.27 21.37
C VAL A 167 -16.37 1.59 21.54
N ASP A 168 -17.26 1.76 20.58
CA ASP A 168 -18.56 1.09 20.58
C ASP A 168 -18.46 -0.34 20.04
N ARG A 169 -19.40 -1.21 20.41
CA ARG A 169 -19.43 -2.60 19.94
C ARG A 169 -19.54 -2.69 18.41
N GLU A 170 -20.30 -1.80 17.78
CA GLU A 170 -20.50 -1.77 16.33
C GLU A 170 -19.22 -1.37 15.60
N GLU A 171 -18.57 -0.30 16.07
CA GLU A 171 -17.29 0.18 15.55
C GLU A 171 -16.20 -0.90 15.71
N LEU A 172 -16.10 -1.51 16.89
CA LEU A 172 -15.17 -2.61 17.13
C LEU A 172 -15.44 -3.79 16.20
N GLY A 173 -16.71 -4.18 16.03
CA GLY A 173 -17.11 -5.26 15.15
C GLY A 173 -16.70 -5.00 13.69
N PHE A 174 -16.95 -3.79 13.19
CA PHE A 174 -16.54 -3.37 11.86
C PHE A 174 -15.02 -3.45 11.70
N LEU A 175 -14.26 -2.85 12.62
CA LEU A 175 -12.79 -2.82 12.55
C LEU A 175 -12.17 -4.21 12.64
N VAL A 176 -12.69 -5.08 13.51
CA VAL A 176 -12.22 -6.45 13.67
C VAL A 176 -12.38 -7.24 12.36
N VAL A 177 -13.55 -7.15 11.73
CA VAL A 177 -13.83 -7.79 10.45
C VAL A 177 -12.98 -7.16 9.35
N GLY A 178 -12.88 -5.83 9.31
CA GLY A 178 -12.12 -5.09 8.32
C GLY A 178 -10.64 -5.47 8.31
N MET A 179 -10.00 -5.51 9.48
CA MET A 179 -8.61 -5.94 9.62
C MET A 179 -8.38 -7.39 9.18
N ARG A 180 -9.33 -8.30 9.48
CA ARG A 180 -9.23 -9.72 9.09
C ARG A 180 -9.54 -9.96 7.61
N SER A 181 -10.37 -9.11 7.00
CA SER A 181 -10.81 -9.26 5.61
C SER A 181 -9.67 -9.19 4.59
N LEU A 182 -8.54 -8.57 4.95
CA LEU A 182 -7.41 -8.38 4.04
C LEU A 182 -6.76 -9.70 3.61
N ASP A 183 -6.64 -10.70 4.48
CA ASP A 183 -6.10 -12.01 4.08
C ASP A 183 -6.97 -12.67 3.00
N GLY A 184 -8.29 -12.64 3.19
CA GLY A 184 -9.25 -13.14 2.20
C GLY A 184 -9.19 -12.35 0.90
N TRP A 185 -9.04 -11.03 0.97
CA TRP A 185 -8.87 -10.19 -0.21
C TRP A 185 -7.57 -10.52 -0.97
N VAL A 186 -6.44 -10.66 -0.28
CA VAL A 186 -5.15 -11.00 -0.89
C VAL A 186 -5.21 -12.37 -1.58
N LYS A 187 -5.84 -13.37 -0.95
CA LYS A 187 -6.04 -14.71 -1.55
C LYS A 187 -6.86 -14.63 -2.84
N ARG A 188 -7.98 -13.91 -2.82
CA ARG A 188 -8.80 -13.68 -4.04
C ARG A 188 -8.01 -12.97 -5.14
N GLN A 189 -7.16 -12.00 -4.80
CA GLN A 189 -6.32 -11.34 -5.80
C GLN A 189 -5.29 -12.29 -6.41
N LYS A 190 -4.68 -13.18 -5.61
CA LYS A 190 -3.76 -14.21 -6.10
C LYS A 190 -4.44 -15.21 -7.05
N GLU A 191 -5.66 -15.63 -6.72
CA GLU A 191 -6.44 -16.55 -7.54
C GLU A 191 -6.89 -15.88 -8.84
N ALA A 192 -7.33 -14.62 -8.76
CA ALA A 192 -7.81 -13.88 -9.92
C ALA A 192 -6.67 -13.60 -10.91
N VAL A 193 -5.47 -13.21 -10.42
CA VAL A 193 -4.29 -12.93 -11.26
C VAL A 193 -3.17 -13.89 -10.90
N PRO A 194 -3.11 -15.08 -11.52
CA PRO A 194 -2.01 -16.02 -11.30
C PRO A 194 -0.66 -15.37 -11.56
N GLY A 195 0.25 -15.50 -10.59
CA GLY A 195 1.60 -14.96 -10.68
C GLY A 195 1.75 -13.45 -10.42
N ILE A 196 0.71 -12.75 -9.97
CA ILE A 196 0.79 -11.30 -9.68
C ILE A 196 1.95 -10.93 -8.75
N PHE A 197 2.25 -11.77 -7.76
CA PHE A 197 3.36 -11.58 -6.82
C PHE A 197 4.60 -12.43 -7.14
N ASP A 198 4.55 -13.27 -8.18
CA ASP A 198 5.61 -14.26 -8.45
C ASP A 198 6.77 -13.72 -9.30
N ASP A 199 6.53 -12.63 -10.03
CA ASP A 199 7.43 -12.06 -11.03
C ASP A 199 7.93 -10.65 -10.64
N GLY A 200 7.98 -10.37 -9.33
CA GLY A 200 8.42 -9.10 -8.78
C GLY A 200 7.33 -8.02 -8.72
N MET A 201 7.75 -6.75 -8.66
CA MET A 201 6.87 -5.59 -8.50
C MET A 201 5.82 -5.48 -9.61
N VAL A 202 4.57 -5.26 -9.22
CA VAL A 202 3.46 -5.10 -10.16
C VAL A 202 3.58 -3.75 -10.87
N SER A 203 3.70 -3.77 -12.20
CA SER A 203 3.73 -2.57 -13.04
C SER A 203 2.33 -2.16 -13.50
N ARG A 204 2.14 -0.85 -13.77
CA ARG A 204 0.88 -0.33 -14.30
C ARG A 204 0.50 -1.00 -15.62
N SER A 205 1.45 -1.13 -16.55
CA SER A 205 1.24 -1.82 -17.83
C SER A 205 0.73 -3.26 -17.63
N ARG A 206 1.24 -3.97 -16.63
CA ARG A 206 0.77 -5.32 -16.28
C ARG A 206 -0.68 -5.30 -15.80
N MET A 207 -1.04 -4.37 -14.92
CA MET A 207 -2.43 -4.22 -14.46
C MET A 207 -3.38 -3.74 -15.57
N GLU A 208 -2.94 -2.84 -16.45
CA GLU A 208 -3.72 -2.37 -17.60
C GLU A 208 -3.99 -3.50 -18.60
N ASN A 209 -3.01 -4.35 -18.87
CA ASN A 209 -3.20 -5.52 -19.72
C ASN A 209 -4.16 -6.53 -19.07
N GLU A 210 -4.08 -6.72 -17.76
CA GLU A 210 -4.96 -7.63 -17.02
C GLU A 210 -6.41 -7.09 -16.95
N THR A 211 -6.59 -5.79 -16.74
CA THR A 211 -7.92 -5.14 -16.74
C THR A 211 -8.56 -5.19 -18.14
N LYS A 212 -7.78 -4.95 -19.19
CA LYS A 212 -8.22 -5.16 -20.59
C LYS A 212 -8.65 -6.61 -20.85
N LYS A 213 -7.87 -7.61 -20.42
CA LYS A 213 -8.24 -9.03 -20.55
C LYS A 213 -9.56 -9.38 -19.86
N ARG A 214 -9.91 -8.66 -18.79
CA ARG A 214 -11.17 -8.82 -18.05
C ARG A 214 -12.33 -8.01 -18.61
N GLY A 215 -12.11 -7.29 -19.72
CA GLY A 215 -13.12 -6.40 -20.30
C GLY A 215 -13.41 -5.14 -19.48
N ILE A 216 -12.55 -4.81 -18.51
CA ILE A 216 -12.68 -3.61 -17.67
C ILE A 216 -11.79 -2.53 -18.29
N TYR A 217 -12.39 -1.61 -19.05
CA TYR A 217 -11.68 -0.47 -19.63
C TYR A 217 -11.60 0.67 -18.59
N ILE A 218 -10.42 0.88 -18.03
CA ILE A 218 -10.13 2.05 -17.18
C ILE A 218 -9.63 3.17 -18.09
N GLY A 219 -10.55 3.97 -18.59
CA GLY A 219 -10.26 5.19 -19.33
C GLY A 219 -11.43 6.16 -19.25
N ASN A 220 -11.15 7.45 -19.03
CA ASN A 220 -12.15 8.48 -19.30
C ASN A 220 -12.56 8.32 -20.76
N GLY A 221 -13.83 8.05 -21.01
CA GLY A 221 -14.42 7.68 -22.31
C GLY A 221 -14.14 8.66 -23.45
N LYS A 222 -12.91 8.63 -23.97
CA LYS A 222 -12.45 9.42 -25.12
C LYS A 222 -11.71 8.58 -26.16
N GLY A 223 -11.61 7.25 -25.98
CA GLY A 223 -10.81 6.39 -26.85
C GLY A 223 -11.56 5.40 -27.73
N ASN A 224 -12.70 4.86 -27.28
CA ASN A 224 -13.24 3.63 -27.90
C ASN A 224 -14.55 3.78 -28.67
N ALA A 225 -15.20 4.95 -28.65
CA ALA A 225 -16.41 5.14 -29.47
C ALA A 225 -16.09 5.16 -30.98
N VAL A 226 -14.85 5.51 -31.35
CA VAL A 226 -14.45 5.67 -32.76
C VAL A 226 -14.12 4.31 -33.41
N ASP A 227 -13.47 3.40 -32.68
CA ASP A 227 -13.10 2.08 -33.24
C ASP A 227 -14.32 1.17 -33.45
N GLU A 228 -15.33 1.24 -32.57
CA GLU A 228 -16.54 0.42 -32.72
C GLU A 228 -17.42 0.92 -33.88
N GLU A 229 -17.56 2.24 -34.09
CA GLU A 229 -18.28 2.78 -35.26
C GLU A 229 -17.55 2.50 -36.58
N ASP A 230 -16.22 2.61 -36.62
CA ASP A 230 -15.43 2.33 -37.82
C ASP A 230 -15.42 0.84 -38.18
N GLU A 231 -15.42 -0.05 -37.19
CA GLU A 231 -15.47 -1.49 -37.40
C GLU A 231 -16.87 -1.96 -37.82
N VAL A 232 -17.93 -1.32 -37.29
CA VAL A 232 -19.31 -1.52 -37.72
C VAL A 232 -19.53 -0.98 -39.14
N MET A 233 -18.98 0.19 -39.50
CA MET A 233 -19.07 0.74 -40.86
C MET A 233 -18.36 -0.16 -41.89
N ARG A 234 -17.18 -0.71 -41.58
CA ARG A 234 -16.53 -1.70 -42.46
C ARG A 234 -17.36 -2.96 -42.68
N GLN A 235 -18.06 -3.43 -41.64
CA GLN A 235 -18.93 -4.61 -41.77
C GLN A 235 -20.20 -4.31 -42.59
N MET A 236 -20.71 -3.07 -42.56
CA MET A 236 -21.83 -2.64 -43.40
C MET A 236 -21.42 -2.49 -44.86
N ASP A 237 -20.25 -1.91 -45.13
CA ASP A 237 -19.71 -1.75 -46.48
C ASP A 237 -19.33 -3.09 -47.14
N ALA A 238 -18.88 -4.07 -46.36
CA ALA A 238 -18.63 -5.42 -46.86
C ALA A 238 -19.90 -6.19 -47.23
N LYS A 239 -21.07 -5.80 -46.69
CA LYS A 239 -22.38 -6.41 -47.00
C LYS A 239 -23.14 -5.68 -48.11
N SER A 240 -22.75 -4.46 -48.46
CA SER A 240 -23.45 -3.63 -49.44
C SER A 240 -22.94 -3.79 -50.88
N THR A 241 -21.88 -4.57 -51.11
CA THR A 241 -21.41 -4.90 -52.47
C THR A 241 -22.20 -6.10 -53.05
N PRO A 242 -23.12 -5.91 -54.01
CA PRO A 242 -23.77 -7.03 -54.67
C PRO A 242 -22.76 -7.78 -55.55
N ALA A 243 -22.74 -9.11 -55.40
CA ALA A 243 -22.04 -10.01 -56.31
C ALA A 243 -22.57 -9.80 -57.74
N ARG A 244 -21.65 -9.60 -58.68
CA ARG A 244 -21.91 -9.52 -60.12
C ARG A 244 -22.37 -10.86 -60.68
#